data_AF-A0A1I5F557-F1
#
_entry.id   AF-A0A1I5F557-F1
#
_cell.length_a   1.000
_cell.length_b   1.000
_cell.length_c   1.000
_cell.angle_alpha   90.00
_cell.angle_beta   90.00
_cell.angle_gamma   90.00
#
_symmetry.space_group_name_H-M   'P 1'
#
loop_
_entity.id
_entity.type
_entity.pdbx_description
1 polymer ?
#
loop_
_entity_poly.entity_id
_entity_poly.type
_entity_poly.pdbx_seq_one_letter_code
_entity_poly.pdbx_strand_id
1 'polypeptide(L)'
;MPKPNRTTFIALVVLDDAIRKLQTGGPLKPPEHGVRLALAYLYSACLSKNRDPFDTLWLTLLGRDRQPPDLRVTWAGTQFSRICQDVGVPHDIKLIDALAKGRADPTPNHPRPAQPETT
;
A
#
# COMPACT_ATOMS: atom_id res chain seq x y z
N MET A 1 -2.01 -19.15 10.79
CA MET A 1 -1.61 -17.74 10.66
C MET A 1 -2.85 -16.90 10.38
N PRO A 2 -3.08 -15.79 11.10
CA PRO A 2 -4.20 -14.90 10.84
C PRO A 2 -4.01 -14.24 9.47
N LYS A 3 -5.01 -14.35 8.60
CA LYS A 3 -5.04 -13.61 7.34
C LYS A 3 -5.31 -12.14 7.67
N PRO A 4 -4.65 -11.17 7.01
CA PRO A 4 -5.02 -9.77 7.17
C PRO A 4 -6.51 -9.61 6.85
N ASN A 5 -7.20 -8.76 7.62
CA ASN A 5 -8.54 -8.37 7.25
C ASN A 5 -8.52 -7.65 5.88
N ARG A 6 -9.66 -7.60 5.20
CA ARG A 6 -9.76 -7.07 3.83
C ARG A 6 -9.22 -5.64 3.72
N THR A 7 -9.49 -4.79 4.69
CA THR A 7 -9.06 -3.38 4.70
C THR A 7 -7.55 -3.25 4.85
N THR A 8 -6.94 -4.04 5.75
CA THR A 8 -5.48 -4.12 5.90
C THR A 8 -4.82 -4.62 4.63
N PHE A 9 -5.38 -5.65 3.99
CA PHE A 9 -4.86 -6.12 2.72
C PHE A 9 -4.91 -5.03 1.63
N ILE A 10 -6.05 -4.33 1.47
CA ILE A 10 -6.18 -3.23 0.50
C ILE A 10 -5.18 -2.11 0.79
N ALA A 11 -5.01 -1.71 2.06
CA ALA A 11 -4.04 -0.69 2.43
C ALA A 11 -2.60 -1.12 2.08
N LEU A 12 -2.22 -2.38 2.32
CA LEU A 12 -0.92 -2.92 1.93
C LEU A 12 -0.74 -2.96 0.40
N VAL A 13 -1.78 -3.29 -0.36
CA VAL A 13 -1.76 -3.23 -1.84
C VAL A 13 -1.47 -1.80 -2.32
N VAL A 14 -2.12 -0.80 -1.73
CA VAL A 14 -1.89 0.62 -2.08
C VAL A 14 -0.45 1.04 -1.82
N LEU A 15 0.15 0.61 -0.70
CA LEU A 15 1.55 0.92 -0.42
C LEU A 15 2.52 0.19 -1.35
N ASP A 16 2.29 -1.10 -1.65
CA ASP A 16 3.15 -1.84 -2.59
C ASP A 16 3.11 -1.22 -3.99
N ASP A 17 1.92 -0.84 -4.46
CA ASP A 17 1.75 -0.13 -5.74
C ASP A 17 2.49 1.20 -5.77
N ALA A 18 2.45 1.97 -4.67
CA ALA A 18 3.19 3.22 -4.54
C ALA A 18 4.72 3.01 -4.60
N ILE A 19 5.24 1.95 -3.98
CA ILE A 19 6.67 1.61 -4.03
C ILE A 19 7.09 1.20 -5.45
N ARG A 20 6.22 0.48 -6.18
CA ARG A 20 6.49 0.13 -7.58
C ARG A 20 6.47 1.36 -8.49
N LYS A 21 5.54 2.29 -8.27
CA LYS A 21 5.52 3.57 -8.97
C LYS A 21 6.78 4.39 -8.71
N LEU A 22 7.32 4.33 -7.48
CA LEU A 22 8.61 4.94 -7.16
C LEU A 22 9.76 4.36 -8.01
N GLN A 23 9.75 3.05 -8.26
CA GLN A 23 10.75 2.36 -9.07
C GLN A 23 10.70 2.75 -10.55
N THR A 24 9.50 2.92 -11.13
CA THR A 24 9.33 3.13 -12.57
C THR A 24 9.14 4.60 -12.97
N GLY A 25 8.46 5.38 -12.14
CA GLY A 25 8.06 6.76 -12.40
C GLY A 25 8.74 7.81 -11.51
N GLY A 26 9.54 7.38 -10.53
CA GLY A 26 10.19 8.26 -9.57
C GLY A 26 9.25 8.75 -8.45
N PRO A 27 9.66 9.78 -7.69
CA PRO A 27 8.92 10.24 -6.51
C PRO A 27 7.46 10.60 -6.80
N LEU A 28 6.57 10.27 -5.86
CA LEU A 28 5.16 10.61 -5.93
C LEU A 28 4.94 12.12 -5.91
N LYS A 29 3.95 12.59 -6.67
CA LYS A 29 3.54 13.99 -6.71
C LYS A 29 2.25 14.16 -5.91
N PRO A 30 2.24 14.95 -4.83
CA PRO A 30 1.02 15.23 -4.09
C PRO A 30 -0.09 15.80 -4.99
N PRO A 31 -1.38 15.49 -4.72
CA PRO A 31 -1.87 14.86 -3.50
C PRO A 31 -2.24 13.36 -3.65
N GLU A 32 -1.38 12.47 -3.13
CA GLU A 32 -1.61 11.01 -3.09
C GLU A 32 -2.51 10.59 -1.91
N HIS A 33 -3.78 10.99 -1.96
CA HIS A 33 -4.74 10.75 -0.87
C HIS A 33 -4.88 9.28 -0.49
N GLY A 34 -4.86 8.37 -1.47
CA GLY A 34 -4.97 6.93 -1.23
C GLY A 34 -3.80 6.40 -0.39
N VAL A 35 -2.58 6.80 -0.72
CA VAL A 35 -1.36 6.40 0.03
C VAL A 35 -1.40 6.96 1.45
N ARG A 36 -1.80 8.24 1.61
CA ARG A 36 -1.94 8.85 2.94
C ARG A 36 -2.98 8.14 3.81
N LEU A 37 -4.13 7.82 3.24
CA LEU A 37 -5.19 7.09 3.95
C LEU A 37 -4.74 5.68 4.34
N ALA A 38 -4.06 4.98 3.44
CA ALA A 38 -3.51 3.65 3.71
C ALA A 38 -2.51 3.69 4.86
N LEU A 39 -1.57 4.64 4.87
CA LEU A 39 -0.62 4.84 5.96
C LEU A 39 -1.32 5.14 7.29
N ALA A 40 -2.28 6.07 7.30
CA ALA A 40 -3.02 6.42 8.51
C ALA A 40 -3.81 5.25 9.08
N TYR A 41 -4.48 4.48 8.20
CA TYR A 41 -5.20 3.28 8.60
C TYR A 41 -4.26 2.23 9.19
N LEU A 42 -3.15 1.91 8.51
CA LEU A 42 -2.19 0.92 9.00
C LEU A 42 -1.53 1.35 10.31
N TYR A 43 -1.27 2.65 10.50
CA TYR A 43 -0.81 3.18 11.77
C TYR A 43 -1.85 3.02 12.89
N SER A 44 -3.14 3.24 12.61
CA SER A 44 -4.20 3.02 13.60
C SER A 44 -4.26 1.56 14.05
N ALA A 45 -4.01 0.63 13.13
CA ALA A 45 -3.97 -0.82 13.37
C ALA A 45 -2.62 -1.33 13.91
N CYS A 46 -1.58 -0.48 13.93
CA CYS A 46 -0.25 -0.81 14.43
C CYS A 46 -0.27 -1.11 15.93
N LEU A 47 0.34 -2.23 16.32
CA LEU A 47 0.41 -2.68 17.72
C LEU A 47 1.49 -1.92 18.51
N SER A 48 2.62 -1.62 17.89
CA SER A 48 3.76 -0.95 18.54
C SER A 48 3.54 0.54 18.78
N LYS A 49 2.54 1.14 18.09
CA LYS A 49 2.28 2.59 18.03
C LYS A 49 3.49 3.42 17.61
N ASN A 50 4.53 2.78 17.07
CA ASN A 50 5.66 3.47 16.48
C ASN A 50 5.24 4.08 15.14
N ARG A 51 5.41 5.39 15.02
CA ARG A 51 5.05 6.16 13.83
C ARG A 51 6.19 6.26 12.82
N ASP A 52 7.44 6.07 13.26
CA ASP A 52 8.64 6.27 12.46
C ASP A 52 8.64 5.53 11.11
N PRO A 53 8.26 4.24 11.00
CA PRO A 53 8.30 3.56 9.70
C PRO A 53 7.25 4.09 8.72
N PHE A 54 6.14 4.63 9.23
CA PHE A 54 5.07 5.22 8.42
C PHE A 54 5.48 6.58 7.86
N ASP A 55 6.01 7.46 8.73
CA ASP A 55 6.49 8.78 8.30
C ASP A 55 7.71 8.65 7.38
N THR A 56 8.63 7.72 7.69
CA THR A 56 9.79 7.45 6.84
C THR A 56 9.39 6.95 5.46
N LEU A 57 8.49 5.95 5.38
CA LEU A 57 7.99 5.47 4.10
C LEU A 57 7.34 6.60 3.29
N TRP A 58 6.53 7.44 3.93
CA TRP A 58 5.91 8.58 3.27
C TRP A 58 6.94 9.56 2.68
N LEU A 59 7.97 9.92 3.46
CA LEU A 59 9.04 10.81 2.99
C LEU A 59 9.83 10.21 1.83
N THR A 60 10.13 8.91 1.89
CA THR A 60 10.82 8.19 0.81
C THR A 60 9.99 8.12 -0.47
N LEU A 61 8.69 7.85 -0.37
CA LEU A 61 7.79 7.86 -1.52
C LEU A 61 7.71 9.26 -2.17
N LEU A 62 7.82 10.34 -1.38
CA LEU A 62 7.90 11.71 -1.89
C LEU A 62 9.31 12.11 -2.38
N GLY A 63 10.31 11.25 -2.22
CA GLY A 63 11.72 11.57 -2.51
C GLY A 63 12.28 12.72 -1.66
N ARG A 64 11.68 12.94 -0.48
CA ARG A 64 12.06 13.97 0.50
C ARG A 64 12.88 13.40 1.66
N ASP A 65 13.17 12.12 1.61
CA ASP A 65 14.07 11.49 2.55
C ASP A 65 15.53 11.82 2.22
N ARG A 66 16.42 11.47 3.14
CA ARG A 66 17.86 11.68 2.99
C ARG A 66 18.52 10.62 2.11
N GLN A 67 17.76 9.65 1.60
CA GLN A 67 18.32 8.52 0.87
C GLN A 67 18.68 8.91 -0.58
N PRO A 68 19.82 8.41 -1.08
CA PRO A 68 20.18 8.47 -2.49
C PRO A 68 19.06 7.90 -3.38
N PRO A 69 18.76 8.50 -4.55
CA PRO A 69 17.67 8.07 -5.43
C PRO A 69 17.67 6.58 -5.77
N ASP A 70 18.86 6.02 -5.96
CA ASP A 70 19.14 4.60 -6.25
C ASP A 70 18.78 3.67 -5.08
N LEU A 71 18.81 4.14 -3.85
CA LEU A 71 18.50 3.35 -2.66
C LEU A 71 17.06 3.52 -2.17
N ARG A 72 16.31 4.50 -2.69
CA ARG A 72 14.96 4.82 -2.19
C ARG A 72 13.98 3.65 -2.32
N VAL A 73 14.03 2.91 -3.42
CA VAL A 73 13.13 1.75 -3.63
C VAL A 73 13.41 0.67 -2.59
N THR A 74 14.69 0.32 -2.40
CA THR A 74 15.13 -0.63 -1.38
C THR A 74 14.73 -0.16 0.01
N TRP A 75 14.94 1.12 0.31
CA TRP A 75 14.61 1.71 1.60
C TRP A 75 13.10 1.71 1.88
N ALA A 76 12.29 2.06 0.87
CA ALA A 76 10.84 1.98 0.95
C ALA A 76 10.37 0.53 1.19
N GLY A 77 10.99 -0.45 0.53
CA GLY A 77 10.75 -1.88 0.78
C GLY A 77 11.08 -2.32 2.21
N THR A 78 12.15 -1.80 2.79
CA THR A 78 12.50 -2.04 4.21
C THR A 78 11.43 -1.48 5.15
N GLN A 79 10.99 -0.24 4.95
CA GLN A 79 9.95 0.37 5.78
C GLN A 79 8.59 -0.35 5.61
N PHE A 80 8.26 -0.77 4.39
CA PHE A 80 7.06 -1.56 4.12
C PHE A 80 7.09 -2.91 4.85
N SER A 81 8.23 -3.60 4.82
CA SER A 81 8.42 -4.85 5.56
C SER A 81 8.22 -4.66 7.06
N ARG A 82 8.73 -3.55 7.59
CA ARG A 82 8.56 -3.20 9.00
C ARG A 82 7.10 -2.92 9.36
N ILE A 83 6.40 -2.15 8.52
CA ILE A 83 4.96 -1.89 8.69
C ILE A 83 4.17 -3.19 8.70
N CYS A 84 4.44 -4.11 7.77
CA CYS A 84 3.78 -5.42 7.72
C CYS A 84 3.92 -6.16 9.06
N GLN A 85 5.14 -6.23 9.60
CA GLN A 85 5.40 -6.85 10.91
C GLN A 85 4.63 -6.14 12.05
N ASP A 86 4.65 -4.81 12.07
CA ASP A 86 4.01 -3.98 13.10
C ASP A 86 2.47 -4.09 13.10
N VAL A 87 1.86 -4.41 11.95
CA VAL A 87 0.41 -4.71 11.83
C VAL A 87 0.08 -6.20 11.92
N GLY A 88 1.05 -7.05 12.28
CA GLY A 88 0.85 -8.48 12.47
C GLY A 88 0.71 -9.29 11.19
N VAL A 89 1.18 -8.77 10.06
CA VAL A 89 1.15 -9.43 8.75
C VAL A 89 2.56 -9.89 8.36
N PRO A 90 2.80 -11.20 8.19
CA PRO A 90 4.11 -11.69 7.78
C PRO A 90 4.41 -11.26 6.34
N HIS A 91 5.54 -10.59 6.13
CA HIS A 91 6.00 -10.21 4.78
C HIS A 91 6.73 -11.38 4.12
N ASP A 92 5.96 -12.37 3.66
CA ASP A 92 6.45 -13.58 3.00
C ASP A 92 6.14 -13.59 1.50
N ILE A 93 6.63 -14.62 0.78
CA ILE A 93 6.39 -14.81 -0.66
C ILE A 93 4.89 -14.86 -0.98
N LYS A 94 4.06 -15.44 -0.08
CA LYS A 94 2.62 -15.54 -0.30
C LYS A 94 1.95 -14.18 -0.24
N LEU A 95 2.39 -13.29 0.66
CA LEU A 95 1.93 -11.92 0.71
C LEU A 95 2.34 -11.19 -0.58
N ILE A 96 3.60 -11.31 -1.01
CA ILE A 96 4.09 -10.66 -2.24
C ILE A 96 3.24 -11.08 -3.45
N ASP A 97 2.96 -12.37 -3.60
CA ASP A 97 2.10 -12.90 -4.67
C ASP A 97 0.66 -12.39 -4.55
N ALA A 98 0.11 -12.33 -3.34
CA ALA A 98 -1.23 -11.83 -3.10
C ALA A 98 -1.35 -10.33 -3.44
N LEU A 99 -0.37 -9.52 -3.02
CA LEU A 99 -0.31 -8.10 -3.37
C LEU A 99 -0.22 -7.91 -4.88
N ALA A 100 0.54 -8.76 -5.58
CA ALA A 100 0.62 -8.75 -7.04
C ALA A 100 -0.72 -9.00 -7.73
N LYS A 101 -1.47 -9.98 -7.24
CA LYS A 101 -2.83 -10.23 -7.72
C LYS A 101 -3.79 -9.08 -7.39
N GLY A 102 -3.66 -8.50 -6.19
CA GLY A 102 -4.51 -7.39 -5.74
C GLY A 102 -4.35 -6.11 -6.55
N ARG A 103 -3.19 -5.89 -7.20
CA ARG A 103 -2.98 -4.76 -8.13
C ARG A 103 -3.60 -4.97 -9.50
N ALA A 104 -3.73 -6.22 -9.94
CA ALA A 104 -4.20 -6.59 -11.27
C ALA A 104 -5.72 -6.58 -11.42
N ASP A 105 -6.47 -6.26 -10.35
CA ASP A 105 -7.91 -6.37 -10.32
C ASP A 105 -8.59 -4.99 -10.39
N PRO A 106 -8.95 -4.51 -11.59
CA PRO A 106 -10.03 -3.59 -11.76
C PRO A 106 -11.29 -4.40 -12.08
N THR A 107 -11.98 -4.93 -11.07
CA THR A 107 -13.35 -5.41 -11.29
C THR A 107 -14.36 -4.43 -10.72
N PRO A 108 -14.84 -3.45 -11.50
CA PRO A 108 -16.19 -2.92 -11.39
C PRO A 108 -17.11 -3.80 -12.24
N ASN A 109 -17.62 -4.91 -11.69
CA ASN A 109 -18.80 -5.55 -12.25
C ASN A 109 -19.93 -5.42 -11.26
N HIS A 110 -20.48 -4.21 -11.18
CA HIS A 110 -21.87 -4.06 -10.76
C HIS A 110 -22.71 -4.34 -12.01
N PRO A 111 -23.41 -5.49 -12.12
CA PRO A 111 -24.36 -5.66 -13.19
C PRO A 111 -25.41 -4.56 -13.06
N ARG A 112 -25.50 -3.68 -14.06
CA ARG A 112 -26.57 -2.69 -14.19
C ARG A 112 -27.91 -3.45 -14.12
N PRO A 113 -28.84 -3.10 -13.21
CA PRO A 113 -30.17 -3.69 -13.28
C PRO A 113 -30.79 -3.26 -14.60
N ALA A 114 -31.17 -4.23 -15.43
CA ALA A 114 -31.94 -3.96 -16.65
C ALA A 114 -33.27 -3.33 -16.23
N GLN A 115 -33.50 -2.07 -16.59
CA GLN A 115 -34.83 -1.50 -16.56
C GLN A 115 -35.60 -2.07 -17.76
N PRO A 116 -36.76 -2.72 -17.55
CA PRO A 116 -37.63 -3.07 -18.66
C PRO A 116 -38.23 -1.78 -19.22
N GLU A 117 -37.97 -1.51 -20.50
CA GLU A 117 -38.66 -0.47 -21.25
C GLU A 117 -40.15 -0.81 -21.31
N THR A 118 -40.97 0.17 -20.94
CA THR A 118 -42.42 0.08 -20.94
C THR A 118 -42.91 0.41 -22.35
N THR A 119 -43.65 -0.51 -22.98
CA THR A 119 -44.53 -0.19 -24.11
C THR A 119 -45.76 -1.07 -24.03
#